data_AF-B2T9X6-F1
#
_entry.id   AF-B2T9X6-F1
#
_cell.length_a   1.000
_cell.length_b   1.000
_cell.length_c   1.000
_cell.angle_alpha   90.00
_cell.angle_beta   90.00
_cell.angle_gamma   90.00
#
_symmetry.space_group_name_H-M   'P 1'
#
loop_
_entity.id
_entity.type
_entity.pdbx_description
1 polymer ?
#
loop_
_entity_poly.entity_id
_entity_poly.type
_entity_poly.pdbx_seq_one_letter_code
_entity_poly.pdbx_strand_id
1 'polypeptide(L)' 'MNHHQLEKDIEHLEHVISHISAEDRIPLSYWRNRIDSVSGAALVPAQANRVKRLNAALSALEQRQKA' A
#
# COMPACT_ATOMS: atom_id res chain seq x y z
N MET A 1 15.02 -0.43 9.16
CA MET A 1 13.64 -0.40 9.68
C MET A 1 13.42 -1.62 10.56
N ASN A 2 12.80 -1.47 11.74
CA ASN A 2 12.43 -2.60 12.58
C ASN A 2 11.32 -3.42 11.90
N HIS A 3 11.44 -4.74 11.93
CA HIS A 3 10.46 -5.67 11.33
C HIS A 3 9.02 -5.38 11.80
N HIS A 4 8.88 -5.05 13.08
CA HIS A 4 7.61 -4.72 13.71
C HIS A 4 7.00 -3.40 13.20
N GLN A 5 7.83 -2.43 12.81
CA GLN A 5 7.35 -1.18 12.23
C GLN A 5 6.86 -1.40 10.79
N LEU A 6 7.52 -2.29 10.06
CA LEU A 6 7.15 -2.68 8.70
C LEU A 6 5.81 -3.40 8.68
N GLU A 7 5.57 -4.33 9.62
CA GLU A 7 4.26 -4.98 9.74
C GLU A 7 3.15 -3.99 10.02
N LYS A 8 3.36 -3.05 10.95
CA LYS A 8 2.37 -1.99 11.22
C LYS A 8 2.11 -1.12 10.01
N ASP A 9 3.13 -0.79 9.22
CA ASP A 9 2.96 -0.01 7.98
C ASP A 9 2.14 -0.81 6.95
N ILE A 10 2.40 -2.12 6.81
CA ILE A 10 1.64 -3.02 5.92
C ILE A 10 0.18 -3.14 6.36
N GLU A 11 -0.08 -3.37 7.66
CA GLU A 11 -1.44 -3.44 8.20
C GLU A 11 -2.19 -2.12 8.01
N HIS A 12 -1.50 -1.00 8.23
CA HIS A 12 -2.06 0.33 7.99
C HIS A 12 -2.40 0.53 6.51
N LEU A 13 -1.52 0.12 5.60
CA LEU A 13 -1.78 0.18 4.16
C LEU A 13 -2.94 -0.71 3.75
N GLU A 14 -3.09 -1.91 4.31
CA GLU A 14 -4.25 -2.78 4.06
C GLU A 14 -5.56 -2.13 4.51
N HIS A 15 -5.57 -1.52 5.70
CA HIS A 15 -6.75 -0.83 6.19
C HIS A 15 -7.06 0.40 5.35
N VAL A 16 -6.07 1.25 5.09
CA VAL A 16 -6.26 2.48 4.32
C VAL A 16 -6.67 2.16 2.89
N ILE A 17 -5.98 1.27 2.16
CA ILE A 17 -6.34 0.96 0.76
C ILE A 17 -7.77 0.38 0.65
N SER A 18 -8.23 -0.38 1.65
CA SER A 18 -9.62 -0.83 1.70
C SER A 18 -10.63 0.29 1.98
N HIS A 19 -10.18 1.39 2.58
CA HIS A 19 -10.98 2.56 2.96
C HIS A 19 -10.75 3.79 2.07
N ILE A 20 -9.79 3.77 1.14
CA ILE A 20 -9.56 4.85 0.18
C ILE A 20 -10.81 4.92 -0.71
N SER A 21 -11.65 5.90 -0.41
CA SER A 21 -12.69 6.38 -1.29
C SER A 21 -12.11 7.50 -2.18
N ALA A 22 -12.77 7.80 -3.30
CA ALA A 22 -12.36 8.87 -4.21
C ALA A 22 -12.30 10.28 -3.56
N GLU A 23 -12.85 10.43 -2.35
CA GLU A 23 -12.82 11.64 -1.53
C GLU A 23 -11.63 11.72 -0.56
N ASP A 24 -10.71 10.74 -0.57
CA ASP A 24 -9.57 10.77 0.32
C ASP A 24 -8.67 11.97 0.01
N ARG A 25 -8.28 12.71 1.06
CA ARG A 25 -7.46 13.93 0.93
C ARG A 25 -6.04 13.61 0.48
N ILE A 26 -5.62 12.35 0.55
CA ILE A 26 -4.26 11.92 0.22
C ILE A 26 -4.23 11.36 -1.20
N PRO A 27 -3.39 11.91 -2.10
CA PRO A 27 -3.33 11.46 -3.48
C PRO A 27 -2.80 10.02 -3.57
N LEU A 28 -3.30 9.23 -4.53
CA LEU A 28 -2.84 7.84 -4.76
C LEU A 28 -1.33 7.76 -4.98
N SER A 29 -0.70 8.81 -5.53
CA SER A 29 0.75 8.91 -5.70
C SER A 29 1.52 8.87 -4.37
N TYR A 30 0.95 9.39 -3.28
CA TYR A 30 1.55 9.28 -1.94
C TYR A 30 1.55 7.82 -1.47
N TRP A 31 0.41 7.13 -1.60
CA TRP A 31 0.30 5.71 -1.27
C TRP A 31 1.22 4.84 -2.13
N ARG A 32 1.38 5.18 -3.41
CA ARG A 32 2.31 4.52 -4.34
C ARG A 32 3.75 4.58 -3.82
N ASN A 33 4.20 5.77 -3.43
CA ASN A 33 5.54 5.97 -2.85
C ASN A 33 5.71 5.20 -1.53
N ARG A 34 4.64 5.12 -0.72
CA ARG A 34 4.67 4.36 0.54
C ARG A 34 4.84 2.86 0.30
N ILE A 35 4.08 2.28 -0.62
CA ILE A 35 4.20 0.87 -1.01
C ILE A 35 5.58 0.57 -1.58
N ASP A 36 6.13 1.45 -2.42
CA ASP A 36 7.48 1.30 -2.98
C ASP A 36 8.56 1.27 -1.89
N SER A 37 8.45 2.20 -0.92
CA SER A 37 9.34 2.25 0.24
C SER A 37 9.28 0.98 1.10
N VAL A 38 8.09 0.42 1.30
CA VAL A 38 7.88 -0.86 2.01
C VAL A 38 8.39 -2.04 1.18
N SER A 39 8.20 -2.00 -0.15
CA SER A 39 8.66 -3.05 -1.07
C SER A 39 10.19 -3.10 -1.21
N GLY A 40 10.89 -1.98 -0.98
CA GLY A 40 12.34 -1.91 -0.94
C GLY A 40 12.95 -2.39 0.38
N ALA A 41 12.15 -2.64 1.41
CA ALA A 41 12.62 -3.18 2.69
C ALA A 41 12.84 -4.70 2.63
N ALA A 42 13.59 -5.23 3.59
CA ALA A 42 13.78 -6.68 3.74
C ALA A 42 12.48 -7.35 4.24
N LEU A 43 11.61 -7.72 3.30
CA LEU A 43 10.31 -8.35 3.55
C LEU A 43 10.44 -9.87 3.68
N VAL A 44 9.73 -10.46 4.63
CA VAL A 44 9.51 -11.92 4.63
C VAL A 44 8.51 -12.32 3.53
N PRO A 45 8.51 -13.58 3.06
CA PRO A 45 7.61 -14.02 1.98
C PRO A 45 6.12 -13.73 2.23
N ALA A 46 5.68 -13.80 3.49
CA ALA A 46 4.32 -13.46 3.89
C ALA A 46 4.00 -11.96 3.67
N GLN A 47 4.91 -11.07 4.04
CA GLN A 47 4.79 -9.63 3.82
C GLN A 47 4.86 -9.28 2.34
N ALA A 48 5.76 -9.92 1.58
CA ALA A 48 5.87 -9.71 0.14
C ALA A 48 4.56 -10.04 -0.60
N ASN A 49 3.88 -11.12 -0.22
CA ASN A 49 2.56 -11.46 -0.77
C ASN A 49 1.49 -10.41 -0.44
N ARG A 50 1.49 -9.85 0.78
CA ARG A 50 0.57 -8.78 1.19
C ARG A 50 0.83 -7.49 0.41
N VAL A 51 2.09 -7.06 0.33
CA VAL A 51 2.52 -5.88 -0.44
C VAL A 51 2.15 -6.03 -1.92
N LYS A 52 2.29 -7.22 -2.51
CA LYS A 52 1.86 -7.48 -3.89
C LYS A 52 0.36 -7.29 -4.09
N ARG A 53 -0.47 -7.70 -3.13
CA ARG A 53 -1.94 -7.47 -3.16
C ARG A 53 -2.28 -5.98 -3.01
N LEU A 54 -1.61 -5.28 -2.11
CA LEU A 54 -1.75 -3.82 -1.94
C LEU A 54 -1.43 -3.07 -3.23
N ASN A 55 -0.34 -3.43 -3.89
CA ASN A 55 0.06 -2.81 -5.15
C ASN A 55 -0.99 -3.05 -6.26
N ALA A 56 -1.54 -4.27 -6.34
CA ALA A 56 -2.60 -4.58 -7.31
C ALA A 56 -3.90 -3.80 -7.01
N ALA A 57 -4.30 -3.70 -5.75
CA ALA A 57 -5.46 -2.92 -5.33
C ALA A 57 -5.28 -1.41 -5.63
N LEU A 58 -4.10 -0.87 -5.32
CA LEU A 58 -3.77 0.53 -5.64
C LEU A 58 -3.78 0.78 -7.14
N SER A 59 -3.20 -0.10 -7.96
CA SER A 59 -3.25 0.03 -9.42
C SER A 59 -4.67 -0.06 -9.98
N ALA A 60 -5.57 -0.82 -9.35
CA ALA A 60 -6.99 -0.83 -9.72
C ALA A 60 -7.69 0.48 -9.34
N LEU A 61 -7.36 1.07 -8.18
CA LEU A 61 -7.86 2.39 -7.76
C LEU A 61 -7.34 3.50 -8.69
N GLU A 62 -6.05 3.49 -9.05
CA GLU A 62 -5.46 4.44 -9.99
C GLU A 62 -6.14 4.40 -11.36
N GLN A 63 -6.51 3.20 -11.84
CA GLN A 63 -7.27 3.03 -13.08
C GLN A 63 -8.70 3.56 -12.97
N ARG A 64 -9.36 3.36 -11.83
CA ARG A 64 -10.72 3.90 -11.57
C ARG A 64 -10.73 5.42 -11.44
N GLN A 65 -9.69 6.03 -10.86
CA GLN A 65 -9.60 7.49 -10.75
C GLN A 65 -9.32 8.17 -12.09
N LYS A 66 -8.69 7.47 -13.05
CA LYS A 66 -8.42 7.99 -14.39
C LYS A 66 -9.58 7.82 -15.38
N ALA A 67 -10.61 7.05 -15.01
CA ALA A 67 -11.80 6.80 -15.83
C ALA A 67 -12.89 7.86 -15.55
#